data_AF-A0A084AEL5-F1
#
_entry.id   AF-A0A084AEL5-F1
#
_cell.length_a   1.000
_cell.length_b   1.000
_cell.length_c   1.000
_cell.angle_alpha   90.00
_cell.angle_beta   90.00
_cell.angle_gamma   90.00
#
_symmetry.space_group_name_H-M   'P 1'
#
loop_
_entity.id
_entity.type
_entity.pdbx_description
1 polymer ?
#
loop_
_entity_poly.entity_id
_entity_poly.type
_entity_poly.pdbx_seq_one_letter_code
_entity_poly.pdbx_strand_id
1 'polypeptide(L)'
;MKSIKRLVMVTVVLLGFFSTPKVMAATNFGPVRPNFTEEKPPTYITFNSISNNKIGGAEWVFIRTKDVTGQKNDGKVAGKLNYHNVLPVKTDHSYMVLMLVSNDARANLKLNAKNVRASIEIPSTSSNDIDIKGIISADNCGPQNNQAMQFWSTTRLTGKNIKVSYVPGSAKYWTDAKSFNGSGFTLPDDLKSSEGTPLGYSSLNGVITGNPGQNEYVTFLVNVSGQKNLMGLGKGKEILLIALIVVILVILLLIVIVRKRRPKTDNVRRSRR
;
A
#
# COMPACT_ATOMS: atom_id res chain seq x y z
N MET A 1 45.37 -34.27 6.84
CA MET A 1 44.93 -33.35 7.92
C MET A 1 43.86 -32.41 7.37
N LYS A 2 42.58 -32.67 7.67
CA LYS A 2 41.44 -31.82 7.29
C LYS A 2 41.30 -30.72 8.35
N SER A 3 41.43 -29.46 7.92
CA SER A 3 41.21 -28.29 8.77
C SER A 3 39.74 -28.18 9.16
N ILE A 4 39.43 -28.38 10.43
CA ILE A 4 38.11 -28.12 11.01
C ILE A 4 38.06 -26.63 11.33
N LYS A 5 37.37 -25.86 10.49
CA LYS A 5 36.97 -24.49 10.80
C LYS A 5 36.00 -24.54 11.98
N ARG A 6 36.40 -23.97 13.13
CA ARG A 6 35.53 -23.81 14.30
C ARG A 6 34.36 -22.90 13.91
N LEU A 7 33.18 -23.49 13.79
CA LEU A 7 31.91 -22.77 13.69
C LEU A 7 31.59 -22.25 15.10
N VAL A 8 31.87 -20.97 15.36
CA VAL A 8 31.42 -20.31 16.59
C VAL A 8 29.93 -20.04 16.42
N MET A 9 29.10 -20.95 16.92
CA MET A 9 27.67 -20.75 17.04
C MET A 9 27.43 -19.80 18.22
N VAL A 10 27.25 -18.51 17.94
CA VAL A 10 26.86 -17.53 18.94
C VAL A 10 25.35 -17.70 19.19
N THR A 11 25.00 -18.41 20.26
CA THR A 11 23.63 -18.52 20.74
C THR A 11 23.25 -17.19 21.39
N VAL A 12 22.52 -16.34 20.67
CA VAL A 12 21.88 -15.15 21.26
C VAL A 12 20.66 -15.62 22.03
N VAL A 13 20.76 -15.66 23.37
CA VAL A 13 19.61 -15.88 24.25
C VAL A 13 18.81 -14.58 24.31
N LEU A 14 17.79 -14.47 23.46
CA LEU A 14 16.83 -13.36 23.49
C LEU A 14 15.72 -13.71 24.50
N LEU A 15 15.89 -13.35 25.77
CA LEU A 15 14.80 -13.37 26.75
C LEU A 15 13.87 -12.18 26.48
N GLY A 16 13.03 -12.33 25.45
CA GLY A 16 11.94 -11.40 25.15
C GLY A 16 10.74 -11.66 26.03
N PHE A 17 10.49 -10.80 27.00
CA PHE A 17 9.22 -10.73 27.73
C PHE A 17 8.14 -10.29 26.71
N PHE A 18 7.35 -11.24 26.20
CA PHE A 18 6.20 -10.94 25.33
C PHE A 18 5.05 -10.40 26.20
N SER A 19 4.86 -9.08 26.22
CA SER A 19 3.70 -8.46 26.84
C SER A 19 2.44 -8.66 25.98
N THR A 20 1.60 -9.60 26.41
CA THR A 20 0.16 -9.83 26.13
C THR A 20 -0.34 -9.96 24.67
N PRO A 21 -1.02 -11.05 24.30
CA PRO A 21 -1.37 -11.45 22.93
C PRO A 21 -2.55 -10.72 22.25
N LYS A 22 -3.12 -9.64 22.82
CA LYS A 22 -4.41 -9.09 22.33
C LYS A 22 -4.34 -8.01 21.24
N VAL A 23 -3.17 -7.47 20.90
CA VAL A 23 -3.01 -6.47 19.82
C VAL A 23 -2.26 -7.02 18.60
N MET A 24 -1.74 -8.25 18.68
CA MET A 24 -0.97 -8.90 17.59
C MET A 24 -1.82 -9.56 16.50
N ALA A 25 -3.15 -9.53 16.61
CA ALA A 25 -4.01 -10.16 15.62
C ALA A 25 -4.17 -9.23 14.39
N ALA A 26 -3.49 -9.59 13.28
CA ALA A 26 -3.71 -9.17 11.88
C ALA A 26 -2.65 -8.28 11.18
N THR A 27 -1.53 -7.92 11.82
CA THR A 27 -0.41 -7.25 11.14
C THR A 27 0.91 -7.97 11.40
N ASN A 28 1.70 -8.12 10.34
CA ASN A 28 2.98 -8.83 10.37
C ASN A 28 4.14 -7.83 10.31
N PHE A 29 5.29 -8.20 10.87
CA PHE A 29 6.51 -7.41 10.75
C PHE A 29 7.74 -8.31 10.78
N GLY A 30 8.85 -7.77 10.31
CA GLY A 30 10.14 -8.44 10.37
C GLY A 30 11.32 -7.49 10.14
N PRO A 31 12.54 -7.92 10.47
CA PRO A 31 12.83 -9.04 11.35
C PRO A 31 12.31 -8.80 12.77
N VAL A 32 12.31 -9.85 13.59
CA VAL A 32 12.19 -9.69 15.04
C VAL A 32 13.36 -8.82 15.50
N ARG A 33 13.04 -7.79 16.29
CA ARG A 33 13.99 -6.79 16.78
C ARG A 33 13.99 -6.80 18.30
N PRO A 34 15.13 -6.47 18.95
CA PRO A 34 15.10 -6.18 20.37
C PRO A 34 14.16 -5.02 20.67
N ASN A 35 13.56 -5.07 21.84
CA ASN A 35 12.66 -4.02 22.32
C ASN A 35 13.49 -2.91 22.98
N PHE A 36 13.50 -1.72 22.37
CA PHE A 36 14.12 -0.53 22.93
C PHE A 36 13.07 0.48 23.40
N THR A 37 13.50 1.47 24.18
CA THR A 37 12.67 2.60 24.59
C THR A 37 13.36 3.92 24.26
N GLU A 38 12.64 5.03 24.17
CA GLU A 38 13.26 6.34 23.95
C GLU A 38 14.31 6.69 25.02
N GLU A 39 14.12 6.20 26.25
CA GLU A 39 15.06 6.39 27.37
C GLU A 39 16.29 5.48 27.27
N LYS A 40 16.16 4.34 26.60
CA LYS A 40 17.23 3.35 26.39
C LYS A 40 17.32 2.98 24.90
N PRO A 41 17.67 3.93 24.02
CA PRO A 41 17.74 3.67 22.60
C PRO A 41 19.00 2.83 22.28
N PRO A 42 18.97 2.08 21.16
CA PRO A 42 20.05 1.21 20.73
C PRO A 42 21.35 1.97 20.50
N THR A 43 22.47 1.27 20.71
CA THR A 43 23.82 1.80 20.44
C THR A 43 24.31 1.46 19.02
N TYR A 44 23.42 0.98 18.17
CA TYR A 44 23.71 0.55 16.80
C TYR A 44 22.52 0.89 15.89
N ILE A 45 22.77 0.87 14.59
CA ILE A 45 21.78 1.20 13.56
C ILE A 45 20.74 0.09 13.47
N THR A 46 19.50 0.45 13.78
CA THR A 46 18.30 -0.37 13.60
C THR A 46 17.12 0.57 13.38
N PHE A 47 16.07 0.06 12.74
CA PHE A 47 14.90 0.86 12.44
C PHE A 47 13.67 0.42 13.23
N ASN A 48 12.84 1.39 13.59
CA ASN A 48 11.47 1.24 14.08
C ASN A 48 11.31 0.22 15.23
N SER A 49 12.19 0.29 16.21
CA SER A 49 12.44 -0.67 17.28
C SER A 49 12.13 -0.11 18.68
N ILE A 50 11.69 1.13 18.77
CA ILE A 50 11.24 1.77 20.02
C ILE A 50 9.79 1.34 20.33
N SER A 51 9.54 0.93 21.57
CA SER A 51 8.21 0.50 22.02
C SER A 51 7.32 1.62 22.56
N ASN A 52 7.92 2.71 23.02
CA ASN A 52 7.25 3.83 23.68
C ASN A 52 7.48 5.16 22.96
N ASN A 53 7.49 5.16 21.62
CA ASN A 53 7.64 6.39 20.86
C ASN A 53 6.46 7.33 21.20
N LYS A 54 6.80 8.56 21.59
CA LYS A 54 5.84 9.61 21.97
C LYS A 54 4.85 9.98 20.86
N ILE A 55 5.20 9.71 19.61
CA ILE A 55 4.42 10.04 18.41
C ILE A 55 3.32 8.99 18.14
N GLY A 56 3.45 7.75 18.63
CA GLY A 56 2.48 6.72 18.24
C GLY A 56 2.63 5.33 18.83
N GLY A 57 3.27 5.20 19.99
CA GLY A 57 3.47 3.93 20.68
C GLY A 57 4.54 3.06 20.02
N ALA A 58 4.35 1.75 20.00
CA ALA A 58 5.35 0.83 19.47
C ALA A 58 5.53 0.94 17.95
N GLU A 59 6.80 0.97 17.52
CA GLU A 59 7.18 1.20 16.12
C GLU A 59 7.29 -0.07 15.29
N TRP A 60 7.21 -1.28 15.87
CA TRP A 60 7.44 -2.51 15.09
C TRP A 60 6.46 -2.68 13.93
N VAL A 61 5.22 -2.24 14.13
CA VAL A 61 4.21 -2.05 13.08
C VAL A 61 4.21 -0.58 12.68
N PHE A 62 5.11 -0.25 11.78
CA PHE A 62 5.40 1.12 11.36
C PHE A 62 4.61 1.58 10.14
N ILE A 63 3.83 0.70 9.51
CA ILE A 63 2.91 1.07 8.44
C ILE A 63 1.47 1.07 8.94
N ARG A 64 0.71 2.12 8.62
CA ARG A 64 -0.66 2.33 9.10
C ARG A 64 -1.50 3.07 8.04
N THR A 65 -2.82 2.93 8.11
CA THR A 65 -3.72 3.48 7.08
C THR A 65 -4.84 4.33 7.69
N LYS A 66 -5.30 5.37 6.96
CA LYS A 66 -6.49 6.16 7.31
C LYS A 66 -7.29 6.57 6.07
N ASP A 67 -8.59 6.81 6.25
CA ASP A 67 -9.45 7.35 5.18
C ASP A 67 -9.16 8.84 4.97
N VAL A 68 -8.94 9.22 3.71
CA VAL A 68 -8.69 10.60 3.29
C VAL A 68 -9.51 10.96 2.05
N THR A 69 -10.65 10.31 1.86
CA THR A 69 -11.51 10.53 0.68
C THR A 69 -11.80 12.01 0.46
N GLY A 70 -11.57 12.49 -0.76
CA GLY A 70 -11.72 13.91 -1.12
C GLY A 70 -10.57 14.83 -0.68
N GLN A 71 -9.53 14.30 -0.03
CA GLN A 71 -8.37 15.07 0.45
C GLN A 71 -7.11 14.74 -0.36
N LYS A 72 -6.13 15.66 -0.33
CA LYS A 72 -4.82 15.49 -0.98
C LYS A 72 -3.80 14.95 0.03
N ASN A 73 -2.73 14.34 -0.47
CA ASN A 73 -1.56 14.01 0.36
C ASN A 73 -0.69 15.27 0.56
N ASP A 74 -1.13 16.13 1.48
CA ASP A 74 -0.33 17.25 2.00
C ASP A 74 0.05 17.02 3.46
N GLY A 75 0.95 17.86 3.98
CA GLY A 75 1.48 17.67 5.33
C GLY A 75 0.45 17.92 6.43
N LYS A 76 -0.59 18.74 6.19
CA LYS A 76 -1.68 18.96 7.15
C LYS A 76 -2.55 17.71 7.29
N VAL A 77 -2.83 17.03 6.18
CA VAL A 77 -3.56 15.76 6.20
C VAL A 77 -2.65 14.70 6.80
N ALA A 78 -1.41 14.54 6.30
CA ALA A 78 -0.47 13.51 6.74
C ALA A 78 -0.18 13.58 8.25
N GLY A 79 0.03 14.78 8.80
CA GLY A 79 0.34 15.00 10.22
C GLY A 79 -0.78 14.68 11.21
N LYS A 80 -2.02 14.44 10.76
CA LYS A 80 -3.08 13.96 11.64
C LYS A 80 -2.91 12.46 11.92
N LEU A 81 -2.48 12.11 13.11
CA LEU A 81 -2.04 10.75 13.47
C LEU A 81 -3.17 9.73 13.72
N ASN A 82 -4.35 9.90 13.11
CA ASN A 82 -5.48 8.99 13.20
C ASN A 82 -5.36 7.79 12.24
N TYR A 83 -4.22 7.10 12.28
CA TYR A 83 -3.96 5.92 11.46
C TYR A 83 -4.20 4.62 12.23
N HIS A 84 -4.56 3.58 11.49
CA HIS A 84 -4.90 2.27 12.01
C HIS A 84 -4.05 1.18 11.37
N ASN A 85 -3.65 0.18 12.17
CA ASN A 85 -2.95 -1.00 11.69
C ASN A 85 -3.88 -1.89 10.84
N VAL A 86 -5.14 -2.01 11.28
CA VAL A 86 -6.23 -2.71 10.59
C VAL A 86 -7.37 -1.73 10.37
N LEU A 87 -7.85 -1.60 9.15
CA LEU A 87 -8.90 -0.64 8.80
C LEU A 87 -9.98 -1.28 7.93
N PRO A 88 -11.23 -1.34 8.39
CA PRO A 88 -12.37 -1.61 7.53
C PRO A 88 -12.54 -0.49 6.50
N VAL A 89 -12.49 -0.85 5.22
CA VAL A 89 -12.53 0.10 4.10
C VAL A 89 -13.85 0.05 3.34
N LYS A 90 -14.14 1.15 2.64
CA LYS A 90 -15.27 1.32 1.73
C LYS A 90 -14.76 1.34 0.30
N THR A 91 -15.58 0.84 -0.62
CA THR A 91 -15.29 0.94 -2.05
C THR A 91 -15.46 2.38 -2.50
N ASP A 92 -14.73 2.76 -3.55
CA ASP A 92 -14.71 4.10 -4.14
C ASP A 92 -14.16 5.20 -3.21
N HIS A 93 -13.48 4.80 -2.14
CA HIS A 93 -12.77 5.67 -1.20
C HIS A 93 -11.26 5.69 -1.48
N SER A 94 -10.62 6.78 -1.04
CA SER A 94 -9.16 6.95 -1.08
C SER A 94 -8.60 6.92 0.34
N TYR A 95 -7.52 6.18 0.51
CA TYR A 95 -6.85 5.98 1.79
C TYR A 95 -5.41 6.45 1.71
N MET A 96 -4.93 7.05 2.80
CA MET A 96 -3.53 7.39 2.96
C MET A 96 -2.87 6.31 3.80
N VAL A 97 -1.78 5.78 3.27
CA VAL A 97 -0.89 4.89 3.99
C VAL A 97 0.31 5.70 4.46
N LEU A 98 0.69 5.53 5.73
CA LEU A 98 1.87 6.11 6.34
C LEU A 98 2.83 4.99 6.72
N MET A 99 4.12 5.18 6.43
CA MET A 99 5.21 4.33 6.85
C MET A 99 6.23 5.16 7.64
N LEU A 100 6.32 4.93 8.95
CA LEU A 100 7.32 5.56 9.82
C LEU A 100 8.73 5.09 9.44
N VAL A 101 9.70 6.01 9.44
CA VAL A 101 11.11 5.75 9.11
C VAL A 101 11.96 6.32 10.24
N SER A 102 12.28 5.53 11.26
CA SER A 102 13.09 5.98 12.39
C SER A 102 14.38 5.17 12.47
N ASN A 103 15.53 5.81 12.32
CA ASN A 103 16.80 5.22 12.74
C ASN A 103 16.95 5.45 14.25
N ASP A 104 16.77 4.39 15.03
CA ASP A 104 16.67 4.51 16.48
C ASP A 104 18.02 4.52 17.18
N ALA A 105 19.13 4.46 16.44
CA ALA A 105 20.44 4.60 17.04
C ALA A 105 20.50 5.89 17.86
N ARG A 106 20.96 5.79 19.12
CA ARG A 106 21.01 6.91 20.05
C ARG A 106 21.71 8.14 19.44
N ALA A 107 21.06 9.31 19.55
CA ALA A 107 21.48 10.54 18.90
C ALA A 107 22.94 10.96 19.18
N ASN A 108 23.42 10.78 20.42
CA ASN A 108 24.78 11.17 20.80
C ASN A 108 25.89 10.36 20.10
N LEU A 109 25.58 9.19 19.54
CA LEU A 109 26.53 8.37 18.79
C LEU A 109 26.68 8.83 17.33
N LYS A 110 25.74 9.65 16.82
CA LYS A 110 25.75 10.19 15.46
C LYS A 110 25.94 9.11 14.38
N LEU A 111 25.34 7.94 14.58
CA LEU A 111 25.46 6.82 13.64
C LEU A 111 24.62 7.09 12.39
N ASN A 112 25.26 7.05 11.23
CA ASN A 112 24.61 7.27 9.95
C ASN A 112 24.28 5.94 9.29
N ALA A 113 22.98 5.67 9.14
CA ALA A 113 22.51 4.62 8.23
C ALA A 113 22.80 5.04 6.79
N LYS A 114 23.29 4.12 5.96
CA LYS A 114 23.73 4.35 4.58
C LYS A 114 22.87 3.57 3.60
N ASN A 115 22.69 4.16 2.41
CA ASN A 115 21.83 3.66 1.35
C ASN A 115 20.43 3.32 1.88
N VAL A 116 19.88 4.22 2.72
CA VAL A 116 18.55 4.03 3.27
C VAL A 116 17.52 4.15 2.16
N ARG A 117 16.72 3.11 1.97
CA ARG A 117 15.67 3.09 0.94
C ARG A 117 14.33 2.65 1.50
N ALA A 118 13.27 3.14 0.88
CA ALA A 118 11.90 2.73 1.12
C ALA A 118 11.32 2.04 -0.10
N SER A 119 10.58 0.96 0.09
CA SER A 119 9.74 0.35 -0.93
C SER A 119 8.41 -0.14 -0.36
N ILE A 120 7.46 -0.39 -1.24
CA ILE A 120 6.12 -0.88 -0.89
C ILE A 120 5.71 -2.05 -1.77
N GLU A 121 4.91 -2.94 -1.20
CA GLU A 121 4.23 -3.99 -1.95
C GLU A 121 2.72 -3.86 -1.71
N ILE A 122 1.96 -3.74 -2.79
CA ILE A 122 0.50 -3.73 -2.77
C ILE A 122 0.04 -4.91 -3.63
N PRO A 123 -0.65 -5.91 -3.05
CA PRO A 123 -1.20 -7.03 -3.81
C PRO A 123 -2.12 -6.54 -4.94
N SER A 124 -1.95 -7.09 -6.14
CA SER A 124 -2.80 -6.77 -7.30
C SER A 124 -4.13 -7.55 -7.30
N THR A 125 -4.28 -8.51 -6.39
CA THR A 125 -5.42 -9.41 -6.28
C THR A 125 -6.61 -8.75 -5.58
N SER A 126 -7.79 -9.35 -5.74
CA SER A 126 -8.96 -9.01 -4.93
C SER A 126 -9.11 -9.99 -3.78
N SER A 127 -9.45 -9.49 -2.60
CA SER A 127 -9.57 -10.29 -1.37
C SER A 127 -10.50 -9.58 -0.38
N ASN A 128 -10.94 -10.28 0.65
CA ASN A 128 -11.60 -9.62 1.79
C ASN A 128 -10.58 -8.90 2.68
N ASP A 129 -9.35 -9.41 2.71
CA ASP A 129 -8.23 -8.87 3.48
C ASP A 129 -7.06 -8.61 2.53
N ILE A 130 -6.59 -7.36 2.47
CA ILE A 130 -5.41 -6.97 1.71
C ILE A 130 -4.38 -6.38 2.66
N ASP A 131 -3.18 -6.95 2.67
CA ASP A 131 -2.03 -6.44 3.40
C ASP A 131 -1.18 -5.57 2.47
N ILE A 132 -1.02 -4.29 2.83
CA ILE A 132 -0.03 -3.41 2.21
C ILE A 132 1.25 -3.54 3.04
N LYS A 133 2.36 -3.89 2.39
CA LYS A 133 3.68 -4.01 3.03
C LYS A 133 4.51 -2.77 2.76
N GLY A 134 5.11 -2.22 3.80
CA GLY A 134 6.17 -1.23 3.71
C GLY A 134 7.50 -1.83 4.11
N ILE A 135 8.58 -1.45 3.41
CA ILE A 135 9.93 -1.96 3.61
C ILE A 135 10.89 -0.78 3.71
N ILE A 136 11.80 -0.85 4.67
CA ILE A 136 12.95 0.04 4.83
C ILE A 136 14.20 -0.81 4.77
N SER A 137 15.18 -0.43 3.95
CA SER A 137 16.47 -1.11 3.87
C SER A 137 17.63 -0.16 4.14
N ALA A 138 18.74 -0.69 4.64
CA ALA A 138 20.01 0.03 4.76
C ALA A 138 21.18 -0.97 4.83
N ASP A 139 22.37 -0.52 4.45
CA ASP A 139 23.52 -1.40 4.20
C ASP A 139 24.39 -1.68 5.43
N ASN A 140 24.19 -0.94 6.53
CA ASN A 140 25.10 -0.92 7.68
C ASN A 140 24.36 -0.97 9.02
N CYS A 141 23.36 -1.85 9.12
CA CYS A 141 22.58 -2.11 10.33
C CYS A 141 23.25 -3.12 11.26
N GLY A 142 22.60 -3.36 12.40
CA GLY A 142 22.92 -4.42 13.35
C GLY A 142 24.02 -4.04 14.34
N PRO A 143 24.34 -4.90 15.34
CA PRO A 143 25.22 -4.55 16.46
C PRO A 143 26.62 -4.07 16.06
N GLN A 144 27.12 -4.49 14.89
CA GLN A 144 28.42 -4.09 14.34
C GLN A 144 28.33 -2.98 13.28
N ASN A 145 27.13 -2.46 12.97
CA ASN A 145 26.89 -1.43 11.96
C ASN A 145 27.49 -1.75 10.57
N ASN A 146 27.34 -3.00 10.12
CA ASN A 146 27.96 -3.47 8.87
C ASN A 146 27.11 -4.51 8.13
N GLN A 147 25.83 -4.65 8.50
CA GLN A 147 24.93 -5.63 7.93
C GLN A 147 23.90 -4.95 7.03
N ALA A 148 23.79 -5.41 5.79
CA ALA A 148 22.65 -5.07 4.96
C ALA A 148 21.39 -5.74 5.54
N MET A 149 20.39 -4.94 5.87
CA MET A 149 19.16 -5.40 6.50
C MET A 149 17.94 -4.73 5.88
N GLN A 150 16.82 -5.44 5.90
CA GLN A 150 15.50 -4.92 5.56
C GLN A 150 14.58 -5.06 6.75
N PHE A 151 13.81 -4.03 7.03
CA PHE A 151 12.76 -3.98 8.04
C PHE A 151 11.45 -3.82 7.30
N TRP A 152 10.44 -4.60 7.66
CA TRP A 152 9.14 -4.57 7.01
C TRP A 152 8.02 -4.68 8.03
N SER A 153 6.87 -4.09 7.69
CA SER A 153 5.62 -4.31 8.40
C SER A 153 4.43 -4.22 7.45
N THR A 154 3.27 -4.71 7.89
CA THR A 154 2.03 -4.65 7.11
C THR A 154 0.94 -3.87 7.82
N THR A 155 0.08 -3.24 7.03
CA THR A 155 -1.22 -2.71 7.43
C THR A 155 -2.29 -3.44 6.65
N ARG A 156 -3.39 -3.80 7.32
CA ARG A 156 -4.46 -4.61 6.72
C ARG A 156 -5.67 -3.74 6.43
N LEU A 157 -6.15 -3.83 5.19
CA LEU A 157 -7.45 -3.31 4.79
C LEU A 157 -8.45 -4.45 4.71
N THR A 158 -9.60 -4.29 5.37
CA THR A 158 -10.66 -5.31 5.41
C THR A 158 -11.92 -4.81 4.72
N GLY A 159 -12.57 -5.69 3.95
CA GLY A 159 -13.77 -5.36 3.21
C GLY A 159 -14.34 -6.59 2.51
N LYS A 160 -15.37 -6.40 1.67
CA LYS A 160 -15.94 -7.49 0.87
C LYS A 160 -15.38 -7.45 -0.55
N ASN A 161 -14.55 -8.43 -0.90
CA ASN A 161 -13.94 -8.58 -2.23
C ASN A 161 -13.40 -7.26 -2.80
N ILE A 162 -12.52 -6.62 -2.03
CA ILE A 162 -11.90 -5.34 -2.35
C ILE A 162 -10.65 -5.55 -3.21
N LYS A 163 -10.30 -4.54 -3.99
CA LYS A 163 -9.03 -4.38 -4.69
C LYS A 163 -8.44 -3.03 -4.33
N VAL A 164 -7.14 -3.01 -4.05
CA VAL A 164 -6.40 -1.80 -3.68
C VAL A 164 -5.49 -1.42 -4.85
N SER A 165 -5.46 -0.14 -5.20
CA SER A 165 -4.60 0.37 -6.28
C SER A 165 -3.84 1.60 -5.81
N TYR A 166 -2.52 1.58 -5.96
CA TYR A 166 -1.66 2.75 -5.73
C TYR A 166 -2.06 3.92 -6.64
N VAL A 167 -2.02 5.13 -6.12
CA VAL A 167 -2.24 6.36 -6.88
C VAL A 167 -0.89 6.90 -7.38
N PRO A 168 -0.61 6.89 -8.69
CA PRO A 168 0.64 7.41 -9.27
C PRO A 168 0.95 8.85 -8.84
N GLY A 169 2.23 9.12 -8.56
CA GLY A 169 2.71 10.44 -8.16
C GLY A 169 2.23 10.93 -6.79
N SER A 170 1.57 10.06 -5.99
CA SER A 170 1.03 10.45 -4.69
C SER A 170 2.02 10.39 -3.54
N ALA A 171 3.17 9.72 -3.74
CA ALA A 171 4.11 9.47 -2.66
C ALA A 171 4.88 10.73 -2.22
N LYS A 172 4.97 10.88 -0.90
CA LYS A 172 5.68 11.96 -0.22
C LYS A 172 6.56 11.39 0.89
N TYR A 173 7.68 12.06 1.15
CA TYR A 173 8.48 11.84 2.33
C TYR A 173 8.52 13.11 3.17
N TRP A 174 8.22 12.97 4.44
CA TRP A 174 8.16 14.07 5.38
C TRP A 174 9.21 13.88 6.45
N THR A 175 9.92 14.95 6.73
CA THR A 175 10.93 15.02 7.78
C THR A 175 10.75 16.33 8.54
N ASP A 176 11.24 16.42 9.77
CA ASP A 176 11.24 17.70 10.49
C ASP A 176 11.96 18.82 9.72
N ALA A 177 12.99 18.51 8.91
CA ALA A 177 13.67 19.47 8.04
C ALA A 177 12.83 19.95 6.84
N LYS A 178 11.91 19.13 6.35
CA LYS A 178 11.00 19.46 5.22
C LYS A 178 9.53 19.61 5.61
N SER A 179 9.27 19.74 6.93
CA SER A 179 8.05 20.07 7.69
C SER A 179 6.69 19.66 7.12
N PHE A 180 5.77 19.27 8.01
CA PHE A 180 4.34 19.10 7.72
C PHE A 180 3.62 20.37 7.26
N ASN A 181 4.18 21.54 7.55
CA ASN A 181 3.68 22.81 7.03
C ASN A 181 4.28 23.16 5.65
N GLY A 182 5.21 22.35 5.16
CA GLY A 182 5.86 22.48 3.86
C GLY A 182 5.32 21.50 2.81
N SER A 183 6.13 21.21 1.78
CA SER A 183 5.75 20.37 0.65
C SER A 183 6.16 18.89 0.77
N GLY A 184 6.94 18.55 1.81
CA GLY A 184 7.71 17.32 1.87
C GLY A 184 8.67 17.18 0.69
N PHE A 185 9.28 16.01 0.56
CA PHE A 185 9.87 15.54 -0.69
C PHE A 185 8.83 14.79 -1.49
N THR A 186 8.76 15.02 -2.80
CA THR A 186 8.05 14.12 -3.71
C THR A 186 8.91 12.89 -3.95
N LEU A 187 8.32 11.70 -3.81
CA LEU A 187 9.00 10.45 -4.14
C LEU A 187 8.53 9.95 -5.51
N PRO A 188 9.42 9.35 -6.33
CA PRO A 188 9.03 8.68 -7.55
C PRO A 188 8.17 7.43 -7.27
N ASP A 189 7.45 6.98 -8.30
CA ASP A 189 6.65 5.75 -8.23
C ASP A 189 7.50 4.47 -8.16
N ASP A 190 8.83 4.60 -8.29
CA ASP A 190 9.84 3.57 -8.03
C ASP A 190 9.80 3.07 -6.59
N LEU A 191 9.05 3.74 -5.69
CA LEU A 191 8.65 3.20 -4.40
C LEU A 191 8.02 1.79 -4.51
N LYS A 192 7.36 1.45 -5.62
CA LYS A 192 6.79 0.09 -5.85
C LYS A 192 7.81 -0.92 -6.39
N SER A 193 9.02 -0.49 -6.71
CA SER A 193 10.08 -1.40 -7.19
C SER A 193 10.73 -2.12 -6.02
N SER A 194 11.38 -3.25 -6.29
CA SER A 194 12.20 -3.96 -5.30
C SER A 194 13.44 -3.16 -4.87
N GLU A 195 13.93 -2.24 -5.71
CA GLU A 195 15.06 -1.37 -5.35
C GLU A 195 14.63 -0.29 -4.34
N GLY A 196 13.42 0.24 -4.50
CA GLY A 196 12.90 1.30 -3.67
C GLY A 196 13.58 2.66 -3.93
N THR A 197 13.09 3.67 -3.22
CA THR A 197 13.51 5.06 -3.34
C THR A 197 14.47 5.44 -2.21
N PRO A 198 15.58 6.16 -2.48
CA PRO A 198 16.46 6.65 -1.44
C PRO A 198 15.76 7.66 -0.53
N LEU A 199 16.02 7.55 0.77
CA LEU A 199 15.54 8.48 1.79
C LEU A 199 16.71 9.20 2.45
N GLY A 200 16.45 10.39 2.95
CA GLY A 200 17.41 11.11 3.78
C GLY A 200 16.80 12.39 4.36
N TYR A 201 17.33 12.82 5.50
CA TYR A 201 16.66 13.79 6.36
C TYR A 201 16.43 15.17 5.69
N SER A 202 17.49 15.76 5.14
CA SER A 202 17.45 17.07 4.46
C SER A 202 17.48 16.97 2.93
N SER A 203 17.73 15.77 2.41
CA SER A 203 17.78 15.46 0.98
C SER A 203 17.66 13.94 0.78
N LEU A 204 17.14 13.49 -0.37
CA LEU A 204 17.00 12.06 -0.71
C LEU A 204 18.35 11.39 -1.09
N ASN A 205 19.33 11.45 -0.20
CA ASN A 205 20.72 11.02 -0.43
C ASN A 205 21.05 9.62 0.12
N GLY A 206 20.07 8.90 0.67
CA GLY A 206 20.28 7.59 1.26
C GLY A 206 20.93 7.62 2.65
N VAL A 207 20.98 8.77 3.34
CA VAL A 207 21.60 8.90 4.65
C VAL A 207 20.60 9.39 5.70
N ILE A 208 20.42 8.59 6.75
CA ILE A 208 19.60 8.94 7.92
C ILE A 208 20.43 8.78 9.18
N THR A 209 20.63 9.88 9.92
CA THR A 209 21.34 9.89 11.20
C THR A 209 20.44 9.37 12.31
N GLY A 210 20.99 8.58 13.23
CA GLY A 210 20.26 8.08 14.39
C GLY A 210 19.77 9.21 15.28
N ASN A 211 18.47 9.26 15.53
CA ASN A 211 17.83 10.24 16.41
C ASN A 211 16.40 9.81 16.77
N PRO A 212 16.23 8.98 17.81
CA PRO A 212 14.91 8.55 18.27
C PRO A 212 14.00 9.74 18.56
N GLY A 213 12.74 9.67 18.08
CA GLY A 213 11.74 10.71 18.27
C GLY A 213 11.75 11.80 17.20
N GLN A 214 12.61 11.70 16.18
CA GLN A 214 12.53 12.54 14.99
C GLN A 214 11.35 12.11 14.10
N ASN A 215 10.55 13.08 13.61
CA ASN A 215 9.40 12.74 12.76
C ASN A 215 9.86 12.54 11.33
N GLU A 216 9.93 11.28 10.89
CA GLU A 216 10.25 10.91 9.53
C GLU A 216 9.28 9.84 9.03
N TYR A 217 8.53 10.14 7.97
CA TYR A 217 7.59 9.17 7.41
C TYR A 217 7.31 9.35 5.93
N VAL A 218 7.12 8.22 5.25
CA VAL A 218 6.62 8.16 3.88
C VAL A 218 5.10 8.10 3.93
N THR A 219 4.42 8.88 3.09
CA THR A 219 2.97 8.73 2.84
C THR A 219 2.68 8.55 1.37
N PHE A 220 1.65 7.77 1.06
CA PHE A 220 1.13 7.64 -0.30
C PHE A 220 -0.38 7.34 -0.27
N LEU A 221 -1.03 7.53 -1.41
CA LEU A 221 -2.46 7.27 -1.56
C LEU A 221 -2.72 5.95 -2.25
N VAL A 222 -3.78 5.27 -1.81
CA VAL A 222 -4.36 4.10 -2.47
C VAL A 222 -5.86 4.31 -2.64
N ASN A 223 -6.41 3.80 -3.73
CA ASN A 223 -7.85 3.73 -3.94
C ASN A 223 -8.34 2.31 -3.68
N VAL A 224 -9.51 2.19 -3.07
CA VAL A 224 -10.19 0.92 -2.86
C VAL A 224 -11.34 0.84 -3.84
N SER A 225 -11.38 -0.22 -4.64
CA SER A 225 -12.50 -0.56 -5.50
C SER A 225 -13.10 -1.89 -5.07
N GLY A 226 -14.41 -2.06 -5.19
CA GLY A 226 -14.99 -3.39 -5.19
C GLY A 226 -14.85 -4.01 -6.57
N GLN A 227 -14.76 -5.33 -6.67
CA GLN A 227 -15.25 -5.91 -7.93
C GLN A 227 -16.74 -5.58 -8.01
N LYS A 228 -17.10 -4.75 -8.99
CA LYS A 228 -18.43 -4.82 -9.54
C LYS A 228 -18.56 -6.25 -10.03
N ASN A 229 -19.29 -7.08 -9.29
CA ASN A 229 -20.01 -8.14 -9.96
C ASN A 229 -20.71 -7.41 -11.10
N LEU A 230 -20.41 -7.80 -12.34
CA LEU A 230 -21.37 -7.66 -13.42
C LEU A 230 -22.57 -8.54 -12.99
N MET A 231 -23.28 -8.12 -11.94
CA MET A 231 -24.60 -8.62 -11.64
C MET A 231 -25.35 -8.33 -12.93
N GLY A 232 -25.74 -9.40 -13.61
CA GLY A 232 -26.50 -9.37 -14.85
C GLY A 232 -27.55 -8.28 -14.76
N LEU A 233 -27.72 -7.57 -15.88
CA LEU A 233 -28.76 -6.55 -16.09
C LEU A 233 -29.98 -6.90 -15.22
N GLY A 234 -30.11 -6.25 -14.06
CA GLY A 234 -31.00 -6.75 -13.00
C GLY A 234 -32.37 -7.09 -13.59
N LYS A 235 -32.90 -8.29 -13.32
CA LYS A 235 -34.02 -8.98 -14.00
C LYS A 235 -35.00 -8.12 -14.84
N GLY A 236 -35.39 -6.92 -14.37
CA GLY A 236 -36.17 -5.96 -15.15
C GLY A 236 -35.53 -5.44 -16.45
N LYS A 237 -34.20 -5.27 -16.53
CA LYS A 237 -33.50 -4.83 -17.75
C LYS A 237 -33.33 -5.96 -18.77
N GLU A 238 -33.15 -7.20 -18.32
CA GLU A 238 -33.20 -8.39 -19.20
C GLU A 238 -34.59 -8.58 -19.79
N ILE A 239 -35.65 -8.43 -18.99
CA ILE A 239 -37.04 -8.47 -19.48
C ILE A 239 -37.28 -7.35 -20.51
N LEU A 240 -36.78 -6.14 -20.27
CA LEU A 240 -36.92 -5.02 -21.20
C LEU A 240 -36.16 -5.27 -22.51
N LEU A 241 -34.95 -5.84 -22.45
CA LEU A 241 -34.14 -6.15 -23.63
C LEU A 241 -34.76 -7.31 -24.43
N ILE A 242 -35.24 -8.36 -23.76
CA ILE A 242 -35.95 -9.48 -24.39
C ILE A 242 -37.25 -8.99 -25.04
N ALA A 243 -38.03 -8.14 -24.35
CA ALA A 243 -39.23 -7.53 -24.91
C ALA A 243 -38.92 -6.69 -26.16
N LEU A 244 -37.83 -5.90 -26.15
CA LEU A 244 -37.40 -5.12 -27.30
C LEU A 244 -37.03 -6.01 -28.50
N ILE A 245 -36.29 -7.10 -28.25
CA ILE A 245 -35.90 -8.06 -29.29
C ILE A 245 -37.13 -8.75 -29.89
N VAL A 246 -38.09 -9.16 -29.06
CA VAL A 246 -39.34 -9.79 -29.52
C VAL A 246 -40.15 -8.82 -30.39
N VAL A 247 -40.29 -7.55 -29.98
CA VAL A 247 -40.99 -6.53 -30.77
C VAL A 247 -40.31 -6.32 -32.13
N ILE A 248 -38.98 -6.23 -32.16
CA ILE A 248 -38.22 -6.08 -33.42
C ILE A 248 -38.45 -7.30 -34.33
N LEU A 249 -38.41 -8.51 -33.80
CA LEU A 249 -38.65 -9.73 -34.58
C LEU A 249 -40.07 -9.78 -35.16
N VAL A 250 -41.08 -9.38 -34.39
CA VAL A 250 -42.48 -9.31 -34.88
C VAL A 250 -42.61 -8.28 -36.01
N ILE A 251 -42.00 -7.10 -35.86
CA ILE A 251 -42.00 -6.06 -36.91
C ILE A 251 -41.33 -6.58 -38.18
N LEU A 252 -40.18 -7.24 -38.07
CA LEU A 252 -39.48 -7.82 -39.21
C LEU A 252 -40.32 -8.90 -39.90
N LEU A 253 -41.01 -9.76 -39.13
CA LEU A 253 -41.88 -10.79 -39.68
C LEU A 253 -43.06 -10.17 -40.46
N LEU A 254 -43.66 -9.12 -39.92
CA LEU A 254 -44.74 -8.38 -40.59
C LEU A 254 -44.25 -7.73 -41.90
N ILE A 255 -43.06 -7.15 -41.91
CA ILE A 255 -42.45 -6.59 -43.12
C ILE A 255 -42.26 -7.67 -44.19
N VAL A 256 -41.78 -8.87 -43.81
CA VAL A 256 -41.62 -10.00 -44.73
C VAL A 256 -42.96 -10.46 -45.28
N ILE A 257 -44.00 -10.59 -44.43
CA ILE A 257 -45.35 -10.98 -44.86
C ILE A 257 -45.93 -9.96 -45.84
N VAL A 258 -45.82 -8.67 -45.54
CA VAL A 258 -46.30 -7.59 -46.42
C VAL A 258 -45.54 -7.58 -47.75
N ARG A 259 -44.22 -7.79 -47.75
CA ARG A 259 -43.43 -7.92 -48.97
C ARG A 259 -43.82 -9.14 -49.80
N LYS A 260 -44.11 -10.28 -49.18
CA LYS A 260 -44.54 -11.51 -49.86
C LYS A 260 -45.97 -11.41 -50.42
N ARG A 261 -46.81 -10.56 -49.84
CA ARG A 261 -48.18 -10.26 -50.30
C ARG A 261 -48.27 -9.16 -51.35
N ARG A 262 -47.17 -8.47 -51.70
CA ARG A 262 -47.19 -7.60 -52.87
C ARG A 262 -47.34 -8.47 -54.12
N PRO A 263 -48.43 -8.33 -54.90
CA PRO A 263 -48.52 -9.03 -56.17
C PRO A 263 -47.32 -8.62 -57.03
N LYS A 264 -46.68 -9.59 -57.69
CA LYS A 264 -45.74 -9.27 -58.77
C LYS A 264 -46.51 -8.42 -59.76
N THR A 265 -46.12 -7.16 -59.90
CA THR A 265 -46.53 -6.36 -61.06
C THR A 265 -45.93 -7.06 -62.27
N ASP A 266 -46.74 -7.84 -62.97
CA ASP A 266 -46.41 -8.42 -64.25
C ASP A 266 -46.14 -7.27 -65.22
N ASN A 267 -44.87 -7.05 -65.52
CA ASN A 267 -44.44 -6.20 -66.62
C ASN A 267 -44.83 -6.91 -67.93
N VAL A 268 -46.09 -6.78 -68.31
CA VAL A 268 -46.53 -7.03 -69.69
C VAL A 268 -45.97 -5.89 -70.54
N ARG A 269 -44.73 -6.03 -71.00
CA ARG A 269 -44.22 -5.28 -72.14
C ARG A 269 -45.02 -5.76 -73.35
N ARG A 270 -46.05 -5.00 -73.71
CA ARG A 270 -46.75 -5.10 -74.99
C ARG A 270 -45.72 -4.93 -76.11
N SER A 271 -45.57 -5.97 -76.92
CA SER A 271 -45.10 -5.84 -78.28
C SER A 271 -46.08 -4.96 -79.06
N ARG A 272 -45.62 -3.81 -79.55
CA ARG A 272 -46.27 -3.11 -80.65
C ARG A 272 -45.22 -2.44 -81.53
N ARG A 273 -45.15 -3.00 -82.75
CA ARG A 273 -44.64 -2.49 -84.03
C ARG A 273 -43.15 -2.25 -84.14
#